data_AF-A0AAE3VW97-F1
#
_entry.id   AF-A0AAE3VW97-F1
#
_cell.length_a   1.000
_cell.length_b   1.000
_cell.length_c   1.000
_cell.angle_alpha   90.00
_cell.angle_beta   90.00
_cell.angle_gamma   90.00
#
_symmetry.space_group_name_H-M   'P 1'
#
loop_
_entity.id
_entity.type
_entity.pdbx_description
1 polymer ?
#
loop_
_entity_poly.entity_id
_entity_poly.type
_entity_poly.pdbx_seq_one_letter_code
_entity_poly.pdbx_strand_id
1 'polypeptide(L)'
;MGTRAPAVPFVGVDNAGGAYAAVRHLFDTGRRRIAALHGPRGHTDADGRRDGYRRAVHELGLPDLAETGVFHRDSGYDLAGRLLHREPALDAIFAASDAVAAGAMQALADAGRRVPRAGGCRGTWRSWASTTV
;
A
#
# COMPACT_ATOMS: atom_id res chain seq x y z
N MET A 1 -12.65 4.00 41.79
CA MET A 1 -13.51 2.90 41.30
C MET A 1 -13.30 2.78 39.80
N GLY A 2 -12.33 1.97 39.36
CA GLY A 2 -11.94 1.86 37.95
C GLY A 2 -12.39 0.51 37.39
N THR A 3 -13.42 0.51 36.56
CA THR A 3 -13.86 -0.68 35.84
C THR A 3 -12.95 -0.88 34.63
N ARG A 4 -11.99 -1.80 34.77
CA ARG A 4 -11.19 -2.32 33.67
C ARG A 4 -12.12 -3.20 32.82
N ALA A 5 -12.42 -2.74 31.61
CA ALA A 5 -13.25 -3.48 30.67
C ALA A 5 -12.62 -4.86 30.36
N PRO A 6 -13.43 -5.91 30.20
CA PRO A 6 -12.93 -7.26 29.93
C PRO A 6 -12.16 -7.30 28.61
N ALA A 7 -11.03 -8.02 28.61
CA ALA A 7 -10.22 -8.23 27.42
C ALA A 7 -11.05 -8.97 26.36
N VAL A 8 -11.46 -8.24 25.33
CA VAL A 8 -12.12 -8.78 24.15
C VAL A 8 -11.09 -9.66 23.41
N PRO A 9 -11.41 -10.92 23.08
CA PRO A 9 -10.53 -11.75 22.28
C PRO A 9 -10.36 -11.10 20.90
N PHE A 10 -9.17 -10.56 20.65
CA PHE A 10 -8.78 -9.91 19.40
C PHE A 10 -7.99 -10.93 18.55
N VAL A 11 -8.52 -11.28 17.38
CA VAL A 11 -7.73 -11.96 16.34
C VAL A 11 -6.87 -10.87 15.71
N GLY A 12 -5.69 -10.64 16.28
CA GLY A 12 -4.73 -9.71 15.69
C GLY A 12 -4.28 -10.24 14.36
N VAL A 13 -4.85 -9.73 13.28
CA VAL A 13 -4.28 -9.83 11.94
C VAL A 13 -2.85 -9.28 12.08
N ASP A 14 -1.85 -10.08 11.75
CA ASP A 14 -0.45 -9.64 11.73
C ASP A 14 -0.29 -8.60 10.61
N ASN A 15 -0.71 -7.37 10.92
CA ASN A 15 -0.75 -6.24 10.01
C ASN A 15 0.66 -5.86 9.55
N ALA A 16 1.67 -6.08 10.39
CA ALA A 16 3.07 -5.87 10.06
C ALA A 16 3.61 -6.97 9.15
N GLY A 17 3.40 -8.24 9.50
CA GLY A 17 3.80 -9.38 8.68
C GLY A 17 3.11 -9.41 7.32
N GLY A 18 1.81 -9.10 7.28
CA GLY A 18 1.03 -8.98 6.05
C GLY A 18 1.54 -7.87 5.13
N ALA A 19 1.78 -6.67 5.68
CA ALA A 19 2.37 -5.57 4.90
C ALA A 19 3.77 -5.90 4.40
N TYR A 20 4.61 -6.50 5.25
CA TYR A 20 5.95 -6.94 4.86
C TYR A 20 5.91 -7.94 3.71
N ALA A 21 5.06 -8.98 3.81
CA ALA A 21 4.92 -10.00 2.79
C ALA A 21 4.41 -9.43 1.46
N ALA A 22 3.46 -8.50 1.50
CA ALA A 22 2.94 -7.84 0.30
C ALA A 22 4.03 -7.03 -0.42
N VAL A 23 4.81 -6.23 0.31
CA VAL A 23 5.92 -5.44 -0.28
C VAL A 23 7.00 -6.35 -0.85
N ARG A 24 7.35 -7.41 -0.12
CA ARG A 24 8.32 -8.40 -0.60
C ARG A 24 7.84 -9.10 -1.87
N HIS A 25 6.57 -9.48 -1.93
CA HIS A 25 5.98 -10.06 -3.14
C HIS A 25 6.09 -9.10 -4.34
N LEU A 26 5.76 -7.82 -4.16
CA LEU A 26 5.94 -6.81 -5.21
C LEU A 26 7.40 -6.73 -5.66
N PHE A 27 8.35 -6.70 -4.73
CA PHE A 27 9.78 -6.72 -5.06
C PHE A 27 10.21 -7.97 -5.84
N ASP A 28 9.73 -9.15 -5.43
CA ASP A 28 10.03 -10.42 -6.08
C ASP A 28 9.45 -10.50 -7.50
N THR A 29 8.34 -9.81 -7.78
CA THR A 29 7.82 -9.62 -9.15
C THR A 29 8.62 -8.61 -10.00
N GLY A 30 9.73 -8.09 -9.47
CA GLY A 30 10.65 -7.19 -10.17
C GLY A 30 10.41 -5.70 -9.91
N ARG A 31 9.60 -5.33 -8.90
CA ARG A 31 9.34 -3.92 -8.57
C ARG A 31 10.45 -3.33 -7.71
N ARG A 32 10.76 -2.06 -7.95
CA ARG A 32 11.93 -1.37 -7.36
C ARG A 32 11.58 0.05 -6.86
N ARG A 33 10.37 0.53 -7.14
CA ARG A 33 9.85 1.83 -6.68
C ARG A 33 8.43 1.62 -6.15
N ILE A 34 8.36 1.05 -4.94
CA ILE A 34 7.12 0.65 -4.27
C ILE A 34 6.74 1.72 -3.26
N ALA A 35 5.59 2.38 -3.44
CA ALA A 35 5.07 3.33 -2.46
C ALA A 35 3.95 2.73 -1.62
N ALA A 36 3.74 3.27 -0.41
CA ALA A 36 2.64 2.89 0.47
C ALA A 36 1.63 4.02 0.66
N LEU A 37 0.35 3.66 0.63
CA LEU A 37 -0.78 4.49 1.02
C LEU A 37 -1.32 4.00 2.35
N HIS A 38 -0.97 4.72 3.42
CA HIS A 38 -1.41 4.38 4.76
C HIS A 38 -2.66 5.16 5.17
N GLY A 39 -3.46 4.55 6.03
CA GLY A 39 -4.55 5.22 6.72
C GLY A 39 -4.09 6.14 7.87
N PRO A 40 -5.05 6.68 8.63
CA PRO A 40 -4.78 7.69 9.64
C PRO A 40 -3.90 7.13 10.76
N ARG A 41 -3.02 7.99 11.30
CA ARG A 41 -2.14 7.66 12.43
C ARG A 41 -2.96 7.41 13.70
N GLY A 42 -2.40 6.64 14.64
CA GLY A 42 -3.04 6.38 15.93
C GLY A 42 -4.07 5.25 15.92
N HIS A 43 -4.19 4.53 14.80
CA HIS A 43 -4.88 3.25 14.74
C HIS A 43 -3.83 2.14 14.75
N THR A 44 -3.87 1.26 15.75
CA THR A 44 -2.89 0.17 15.96
C THR A 44 -2.65 -0.66 14.69
N ASP A 45 -3.69 -0.89 13.90
CA ASP A 45 -3.59 -1.65 12.64
C ASP A 45 -2.90 -0.88 11.51
N ALA A 46 -3.06 0.45 11.48
CA ALA A 46 -2.39 1.31 10.51
C ALA A 46 -0.90 1.45 10.85
N ASP A 47 -0.58 1.51 12.14
CA ASP A 47 0.81 1.59 12.61
C ASP A 47 1.55 0.25 12.38
N GLY A 48 0.91 -0.89 12.64
CA GLY A 48 1.48 -2.21 12.27
C GLY A 48 1.80 -2.33 10.78
N ARG A 49 0.88 -1.93 9.88
CA ARG A 49 1.14 -1.94 8.42
C ARG A 49 2.28 -1.00 8.00
N ARG A 50 2.43 0.15 8.67
CA ARG A 50 3.56 1.06 8.43
C ARG A 50 4.89 0.43 8.79
N ASP A 51 4.96 -0.21 9.96
CA ASP A 51 6.18 -0.86 10.42
C ASP A 51 6.57 -2.04 9.52
N GLY A 52 5.59 -2.83 9.08
CA GLY A 52 5.80 -3.90 8.10
C GLY A 52 6.34 -3.40 6.76
N TYR A 53 5.76 -2.33 6.22
CA TYR A 53 6.23 -1.69 4.98
C TYR A 53 7.66 -1.16 5.13
N ARG A 54 7.92 -0.39 6.20
CA ARG A 54 9.23 0.20 6.48
C ARG A 54 10.32 -0.85 6.63
N ARG A 55 10.02 -1.93 7.36
CA ARG A 55 10.93 -3.06 7.51
C ARG A 55 11.28 -3.66 6.15
N ALA A 56 10.27 -3.92 5.30
CA ALA A 56 10.49 -4.50 3.99
C ALA A 56 11.34 -3.60 3.07
N VAL A 57 11.00 -2.32 2.94
CA VAL A 57 11.75 -1.43 2.04
C VAL A 57 13.19 -1.22 2.52
N HIS A 58 13.41 -1.15 3.83
CA HIS A 58 14.75 -1.06 4.40
C HIS A 58 15.59 -2.31 4.12
N GLU A 59 15.04 -3.51 4.36
CA GLU A 59 15.74 -4.78 4.07
C GLU A 59 16.03 -4.99 2.58
N LEU A 60 15.15 -4.48 1.71
CA LEU A 60 15.26 -4.63 0.26
C LEU A 60 16.07 -3.50 -0.41
N GLY A 61 16.57 -2.52 0.36
CA GLY A 61 17.32 -1.38 -0.16
C GLY A 61 16.48 -0.44 -1.05
N LEU A 62 15.17 -0.38 -0.80
CA LEU A 62 14.22 0.46 -1.53
C LEU A 62 14.01 1.80 -0.82
N PRO A 63 13.63 2.87 -1.55
CA PRO A 63 13.26 4.12 -0.92
C PRO A 63 11.96 3.97 -0.10
N ASP A 64 11.90 4.61 1.07
CA ASP A 64 10.67 4.76 1.87
C ASP A 64 9.79 5.82 1.21
N LEU A 65 8.82 5.37 0.40
CA LEU A 65 7.89 6.21 -0.33
C LEU A 65 6.49 6.03 0.25
N ALA A 66 6.14 6.81 1.27
CA ALA A 66 4.84 6.67 1.92
C ALA A 66 4.02 7.96 1.87
N GLU A 67 2.71 7.82 1.76
CA GLU A 67 1.73 8.87 1.97
C GLU A 67 0.70 8.42 3.01
N THR A 68 0.07 9.39 3.68
CA THR A 68 -0.89 9.14 4.77
C THR A 68 -2.15 9.93 4.54
N GLY A 69 -3.30 9.26 4.61
CA GLY A 69 -4.60 9.94 4.58
C GLY A 69 -5.66 9.14 5.32
N VAL A 70 -6.91 9.33 4.93
CA VAL A 70 -8.05 8.62 5.52
C VAL A 70 -8.36 7.37 4.69
N PHE A 71 -8.98 6.36 5.30
CA PHE A 71 -9.39 5.12 4.60
C PHE A 71 -10.62 5.34 3.70
N HIS A 72 -10.53 6.30 2.78
CA HIS A 72 -11.58 6.64 1.83
C HIS A 72 -11.05 6.52 0.40
N ARG A 73 -11.97 6.26 -0.55
CA ARG A 73 -11.63 6.15 -1.97
C ARG A 73 -10.99 7.43 -2.51
N ASP A 74 -11.60 8.57 -2.24
CA ASP A 74 -11.11 9.87 -2.73
C ASP A 74 -9.73 10.20 -2.14
N SER A 75 -9.50 9.85 -0.86
CA SER A 75 -8.18 9.97 -0.27
C SER A 75 -7.16 9.09 -0.99
N GLY A 76 -7.51 7.86 -1.39
CA GLY A 76 -6.63 7.00 -2.17
C GLY A 76 -6.27 7.60 -3.53
N TYR A 77 -7.23 8.25 -4.20
CA TYR A 77 -7.01 8.96 -5.46
C TYR A 77 -6.00 10.11 -5.29
N ASP A 78 -6.26 10.99 -4.32
CA ASP A 78 -5.43 12.18 -4.09
C ASP A 78 -4.01 11.81 -3.66
N LEU A 79 -3.86 10.84 -2.76
CA LEU A 79 -2.55 10.38 -2.29
C LEU A 79 -1.74 9.73 -3.42
N ALA A 80 -2.39 8.91 -4.25
CA ALA A 80 -1.74 8.30 -5.40
C ALA A 80 -1.30 9.36 -6.43
N GLY A 81 -2.14 10.37 -6.69
CA GLY A 81 -1.78 11.50 -7.55
C GLY A 81 -0.56 12.26 -7.05
N ARG A 82 -0.49 12.55 -5.74
CA ARG A 82 0.69 13.18 -5.12
C ARG A 82 1.95 12.34 -5.27
N LEU A 83 1.86 11.02 -5.07
CA LEU A 83 2.99 10.11 -5.25
C LEU A 83 3.47 10.06 -6.69
N LEU A 84 2.56 10.00 -7.66
CA LEU A 84 2.91 9.98 -9.08
C LEU A 84 3.59 11.28 -9.53
N HIS A 85 3.16 12.41 -8.96
CA HIS A 85 3.80 13.70 -9.21
C HIS A 85 5.20 13.78 -8.58
N ARG A 86 5.36 13.31 -7.34
CA ARG A 86 6.63 13.34 -6.61
C ARG A 86 7.65 12.34 -7.16
N GLU A 87 7.19 11.14 -7.53
CA GLU A 87 8.02 10.05 -8.02
C GLU A 87 7.47 9.52 -9.36
N PRO A 88 7.84 10.14 -10.49
CA PRO A 88 7.37 9.71 -11.82
C PRO A 88 7.80 8.29 -12.22
N ALA A 89 8.86 7.77 -11.59
CA ALA A 89 9.40 6.42 -11.77
C ALA A 89 8.72 5.36 -10.88
N LEU A 90 7.67 5.73 -10.14
CA LEU A 90 6.90 4.82 -9.31
C LEU A 90 6.38 3.63 -10.13
N ASP A 91 6.54 2.43 -9.60
CA ASP A 91 6.24 1.19 -10.32
C ASP A 91 5.33 0.23 -9.54
N ALA A 92 4.99 0.52 -8.29
CA ALA A 92 3.96 -0.17 -7.52
C ALA A 92 3.41 0.68 -6.37
N ILE A 93 2.16 0.38 -5.95
CA ILE A 93 1.54 0.95 -4.76
C ILE A 93 1.00 -0.17 -3.87
N PHE A 94 1.41 -0.16 -2.60
CA PHE A 94 0.80 -0.89 -1.50
C PHE A 94 -0.31 -0.03 -0.88
N ALA A 95 -1.55 -0.54 -0.85
CA ALA A 95 -2.69 0.17 -0.27
C ALA A 95 -3.15 -0.50 1.01
N ALA A 96 -3.35 0.28 2.07
CA ALA A 96 -3.72 -0.23 3.39
C ALA A 96 -5.21 -0.61 3.54
N SER A 97 -6.04 -0.41 2.52
CA SER A 97 -7.43 -0.89 2.45
C SER A 97 -7.96 -0.92 1.01
N ASP A 98 -9.03 -1.67 0.76
CA ASP A 98 -9.65 -1.79 -0.57
C ASP A 98 -10.19 -0.46 -1.10
N ALA A 99 -10.77 0.36 -0.23
CA ALA A 99 -11.25 1.69 -0.61
C ALA A 99 -10.10 2.56 -1.14
N VAL A 100 -8.97 2.57 -0.43
CA VAL A 100 -7.76 3.30 -0.83
C VAL A 100 -7.19 2.71 -2.13
N ALA A 101 -7.16 1.38 -2.26
CA ALA A 101 -6.72 0.70 -3.48
C ALA A 101 -7.55 1.09 -4.70
N ALA A 102 -8.88 1.13 -4.57
CA ALA A 102 -9.80 1.53 -5.63
C ALA A 102 -9.56 2.99 -6.08
N GLY A 103 -9.33 3.89 -5.14
CA GLY A 103 -8.97 5.29 -5.43
C GLY A 103 -7.63 5.40 -6.16
N ALA A 104 -6.61 4.69 -5.66
CA ALA A 104 -5.28 4.67 -6.26
C ALA A 104 -5.28 4.11 -7.69
N MET A 105 -6.03 3.04 -7.94
CA MET A 105 -6.20 2.47 -9.29
C MET A 105 -6.84 3.48 -10.25
N GLN A 106 -7.80 4.28 -9.79
CA GLN A 106 -8.39 5.34 -10.61
C GLN A 106 -7.36 6.42 -10.95
N ALA A 107 -6.58 6.91 -9.97
CA ALA A 107 -5.56 7.92 -10.20
C ALA A 107 -4.48 7.43 -11.18
N LEU A 108 -4.09 6.16 -11.06
CA LEU A 108 -3.16 5.53 -12.00
C LEU A 108 -3.75 5.48 -13.42
N ALA A 109 -5.00 5.08 -13.56
CA ALA A 109 -5.67 5.02 -14.85
C ALA A 109 -5.74 6.41 -15.52
N ASP A 110 -6.10 7.45 -14.77
CA ASP A 110 -6.17 8.84 -15.24
C ASP A 110 -4.79 9.37 -15.65
N ALA A 111 -3.72 8.94 -14.96
CA ALA A 111 -2.33 9.25 -15.31
C ALA A 111 -1.78 8.42 -16.47
N GLY A 112 -2.61 7.61 -17.15
CA GLY A 112 -2.19 6.73 -18.23
C GLY A 112 -1.35 5.52 -17.78
N ARG A 113 -1.28 5.25 -16.48
CA ARG A 113 -0.61 4.08 -15.88
C ARG A 113 -1.62 2.94 -15.74
N ARG A 114 -1.64 2.01 -16.71
CA ARG A 114 -2.55 0.86 -16.65
C ARG A 114 -2.06 -0.19 -15.64
N VAL A 115 -2.91 -0.53 -14.67
CA VAL A 115 -2.74 -1.71 -13.81
C VAL A 115 -3.14 -2.95 -14.61
N PRO A 116 -2.26 -3.95 -14.79
CA PRO A 116 -2.61 -5.19 -15.49
C PRO A 116 -3.70 -5.91 -14.69
N ARG A 117 -4.86 -6.18 -15.32
CA ARG A 117 -5.81 -7.17 -14.82
C ARG A 117 -5.09 -8.51 -14.78
N ALA A 118 -5.28 -9.28 -13.71
CA ALA A 118 -4.80 -10.65 -13.67
C ALA A 118 -5.38 -11.43 -14.87
N GLY A 119 -4.51 -11.85 -15.79
CA GLY A 119 -4.83 -12.64 -16.98
C GLY A 119 -4.55 -11.93 -18.31
N GLY A 120 -3.38 -12.19 -18.90
CA GLY A 120 -3.10 -11.91 -20.31
C GLY A 120 -1.75 -11.26 -20.61
N CYS A 121 -0.75 -12.07 -20.97
CA CYS A 121 0.54 -11.62 -21.51
C CYS A 121 0.43 -11.31 -23.01
N ARG A 122 0.93 -10.15 -23.44
CA ARG A 122 1.93 -9.93 -24.53
C ARG A 122 1.88 -8.47 -25.00
N GLY A 123 3.05 -7.86 -25.03
CA GLY A 123 3.27 -6.47 -25.42
C GLY A 123 4.20 -5.82 -24.40
N THR A 124 5.17 -5.05 -24.87
CA THR A 124 6.17 -4.36 -24.07
C THR A 124 5.53 -3.33 -23.12
N TRP A 125 5.16 -3.75 -21.91
CA TRP A 125 4.49 -2.90 -20.92
C TRP A 125 5.05 -3.20 -19.52
N ARG A 126 5.92 -2.33 -19.01
CA ARG A 126 6.48 -2.43 -17.66
C ARG A 126 5.52 -1.78 -16.64
N SER A 127 5.18 -2.58 -15.63
CA SER A 127 5.18 -2.21 -14.20
C SER A 127 3.98 -1.53 -13.51
N TRP A 128 2.83 -2.20 -13.35
CA TRP A 128 1.93 -1.92 -12.19
C TRP A 128 1.41 -3.21 -11.51
N ALA A 129 1.31 -3.22 -10.18
CA ALA A 129 0.73 -4.30 -9.37
C ALA A 129 0.22 -3.69 -8.05
N SER A 130 -0.99 -4.06 -7.64
CA SER A 130 -1.61 -3.67 -6.37
C SER A 130 -1.95 -4.92 -5.57
N THR A 131 -1.65 -4.92 -4.27
CA THR A 131 -2.02 -5.98 -3.33
C THR A 131 -2.65 -5.30 -2.12
N THR A 132 -3.87 -5.69 -1.78
CA THR A 132 -4.53 -5.30 -0.52
C THR A 132 -4.28 -6.37 0.54
N VAL A 133 -4.19 -5.95 1.81
CA VAL A 133 -4.28 -6.83 2.99
C VAL A 133 -5.38 -6.33 3.90
#